data_AF-A0A5B7ZSR8-F1
#
_entry.id   AF-A0A5B7ZSR8-F1
#
_cell.length_a   1.000
_cell.length_b   1.000
_cell.length_c   1.000
_cell.angle_alpha   90.00
_cell.angle_beta   90.00
_cell.angle_gamma   90.00
#
_symmetry.space_group_name_H-M   'P 1'
#
loop_
_entity.id
_entity.type
_entity.pdbx_description
1 polymer ?
#
loop_
_entity_poly.entity_id
_entity_poly.type
_entity_poly.pdbx_seq_one_letter_code
_entity_poly.pdbx_strand_id
1 'polypeptide(L)'
;MNETTGYAVFFFAPALEALGEAIKPYLQDGPAGPHVPCREVDTAGAFIEMTLEGRTAEGREVALELMVPGNMVRMIVSARSDEEFGFYNRVKPLRAVLEPGLAPAAPVAAAPAQDAKPGA
;
A
#
# COMPACT_ATOMS: atom_id res chain seq x y z
N MET A 1 17.46 16.27 -8.36
CA MET A 1 16.02 16.47 -8.60
C MET A 1 15.41 15.09 -8.45
N ASN A 2 14.84 14.79 -7.28
CA ASN A 2 14.29 13.45 -7.03
C ASN A 2 13.06 13.28 -7.90
N GLU A 3 13.06 12.24 -8.72
CA GLU A 3 11.85 11.67 -9.31
C GLU A 3 10.82 11.55 -8.20
N THR A 4 9.63 12.13 -8.42
CA THR A 4 8.53 12.18 -7.45
C THR A 4 7.88 10.79 -7.36
N THR A 5 8.64 9.79 -6.92
CA THR A 5 8.17 8.42 -6.82
C THR A 5 7.52 8.25 -5.44
N GLY A 6 6.19 8.29 -5.38
CA GLY A 6 5.49 8.16 -4.10
C GLY A 6 4.05 8.65 -4.14
N TYR A 7 3.52 8.88 -2.95
CA TYR A 7 2.15 9.30 -2.70
C TYR A 7 2.12 10.62 -1.93
N ALA A 8 1.08 11.42 -2.17
CA ALA A 8 0.72 12.55 -1.33
C ALA A 8 -0.64 12.27 -0.67
N VAL A 9 -0.66 12.22 0.66
CA VAL A 9 -1.87 11.96 1.45
C VAL A 9 -2.38 13.27 2.06
N PHE A 10 -3.61 13.62 1.72
CA PHE A 10 -4.29 14.81 2.21
C PHE A 10 -5.30 14.43 3.27
N PHE A 11 -5.36 15.21 4.35
CA PHE A 11 -6.28 15.00 5.45
C PHE A 11 -7.45 15.99 5.40
N PHE A 12 -8.57 15.64 6.03
CA PHE A 12 -9.62 16.62 6.31
C PHE A 12 -9.14 17.60 7.41
N ALA A 13 -9.66 18.83 7.42
CA ALA A 13 -9.29 19.81 8.44
C ALA A 13 -9.50 19.29 9.88
N PRO A 14 -10.64 18.65 10.24
CA PRO A 14 -10.80 18.05 11.56
C PRO A 14 -9.78 16.97 11.93
N ALA A 15 -9.21 16.28 10.93
CA ALA A 15 -8.16 15.30 11.18
C ALA A 15 -6.83 15.97 11.53
N LEU A 16 -6.50 17.09 10.89
CA LEU A 16 -5.30 17.88 11.25
C LEU A 16 -5.42 18.43 12.67
N GLU A 17 -6.60 18.90 13.07
CA GLU A 17 -6.86 19.35 14.45
C GLU A 17 -6.76 18.19 15.45
N ALA A 18 -7.31 17.02 15.12
CA ALA A 18 -7.31 15.85 16.00
C ALA A 18 -5.91 15.20 16.17
N LEU A 19 -5.13 15.12 15.09
CA LEU A 19 -3.77 14.58 15.10
C LEU A 19 -2.77 15.58 15.69
N GLY A 20 -3.05 16.87 15.56
CA GLY A 20 -2.32 17.95 16.23
C GLY A 20 -0.83 17.98 15.92
N GLU A 21 -0.01 18.23 16.95
CA GLU A 21 1.45 18.37 16.81
C GLU A 21 2.17 17.12 16.31
N ALA A 22 1.56 15.93 16.46
CA ALA A 22 2.21 14.67 16.11
C ALA A 22 2.46 14.54 14.61
N ILE A 23 1.57 15.07 13.77
CA ILE A 23 1.69 14.97 12.31
C ILE A 23 2.44 16.14 11.67
N LYS A 24 2.58 17.27 12.37
CA LYS A 24 3.21 18.49 11.84
C LYS A 24 4.61 18.29 11.26
N PRO A 25 5.52 17.51 11.87
CA PRO A 25 6.86 17.31 11.31
C PRO A 25 6.86 16.63 9.93
N TYR A 26 5.76 15.97 9.59
CA TYR A 26 5.61 15.20 8.35
C TYR A 26 4.76 15.92 7.29
N LEU A 27 4.14 17.05 7.64
CA LEU A 27 3.37 17.85 6.70
C LEU A 27 4.29 18.65 5.79
N GLN A 28 3.98 18.63 4.50
CA GLN A 28 4.54 19.49 3.48
C GLN A 28 3.45 20.38 2.90
N ASP A 29 3.77 21.64 2.69
CA ASP A 29 2.90 22.56 1.96
C ASP A 29 3.10 22.40 0.46
N GLY A 30 1.99 22.29 -0.27
CA GLY A 30 1.98 22.24 -1.72
C GLY A 30 0.88 23.11 -2.32
N PRO A 31 0.85 23.28 -3.66
CA PRO A 31 -0.18 24.08 -4.33
C PRO A 31 -1.62 23.59 -4.07
N ALA A 32 -1.78 22.30 -3.77
CA ALA A 32 -3.06 21.66 -3.43
C ALA A 32 -3.37 21.66 -1.91
N GLY A 33 -2.52 22.30 -1.10
CA GLY A 33 -2.62 22.35 0.35
C GLY A 33 -1.65 21.41 1.09
N PRO A 34 -1.75 21.36 2.43
CA PRO A 34 -0.89 20.54 3.27
C PRO A 34 -1.15 19.05 3.04
N HIS A 35 -0.07 18.28 2.90
CA HIS A 35 -0.11 16.84 2.67
C HIS A 35 1.08 16.15 3.31
N VAL A 36 0.96 14.84 3.53
CA VAL A 36 2.08 14.00 3.95
C VAL A 36 2.60 13.23 2.73
N PRO A 37 3.88 13.39 2.35
CA PRO A 37 4.51 12.58 1.33
C PRO A 37 4.83 11.18 1.89
N CYS A 38 4.55 10.14 1.11
CA CYS A 38 4.80 8.76 1.48
C CYS A 38 5.47 7.99 0.36
N ARG A 39 6.31 7.03 0.70
CA ARG A 39 6.81 6.04 -0.25
C ARG A 39 5.70 5.06 -0.61
N GLU A 40 4.97 4.55 0.39
CA GLU A 40 3.95 3.52 0.24
C GLU A 40 2.69 3.86 1.03
N VAL A 41 1.55 3.35 0.53
CA VAL A 41 0.24 3.48 1.16
C VAL A 41 -0.52 2.15 1.01
N ASP A 42 -0.96 1.56 2.12
CA ASP A 42 -1.89 0.43 2.15
C ASP A 42 -3.24 0.88 2.72
N THR A 43 -4.32 0.54 2.02
CA THR A 43 -5.70 0.86 2.40
C THR A 43 -6.56 -0.38 2.68
N ALA A 44 -5.95 -1.57 2.70
CA ALA A 44 -6.66 -2.84 2.87
C ALA A 44 -7.12 -3.12 4.31
N GLY A 45 -6.57 -2.40 5.29
CA GLY A 45 -6.85 -2.55 6.71
C GLY A 45 -7.93 -1.61 7.25
N ALA A 46 -8.14 -1.65 8.58
CA ALA A 46 -9.00 -0.70 9.29
C ALA A 46 -8.38 0.71 9.38
N PHE A 47 -7.06 0.78 9.25
CA PHE A 47 -6.29 2.00 9.16
C PHE A 47 -5.64 2.05 7.78
N ILE A 48 -5.38 3.26 7.32
CA ILE A 48 -4.51 3.52 6.18
C ILE A 48 -3.09 3.51 6.73
N GLU A 49 -2.28 2.57 6.23
CA GLU A 49 -0.89 2.40 6.61
C GLU A 49 -0.03 3.16 5.61
N MET A 50 0.87 4.01 6.11
CA MET A 50 1.68 4.93 5.32
C MET A 50 3.15 4.74 5.70
N THR A 51 4.01 4.51 4.71
CA THR A 51 5.46 4.42 4.93
C THR A 51 6.10 5.72 4.46
N LEU A 52 6.69 6.48 5.39
CA LEU A 52 7.36 7.74 5.15
C LEU A 52 8.88 7.55 5.17
N GLU A 53 9.57 8.33 4.35
CA GLU A 53 11.03 8.45 4.41
C GLU A 53 11.39 9.69 5.23
N GLY A 54 12.04 9.46 6.37
CA GLY A 54 12.55 10.50 7.25
C GLY A 54 14.07 10.51 7.28
N ARG A 55 14.63 11.58 7.84
CA ARG A 55 16.03 11.65 8.24
C ARG A 55 16.13 11.97 9.71
N THR A 56 16.98 11.22 10.40
CA THR A 56 17.37 11.48 11.79
C THR A 56 18.24 12.73 11.89
N ALA A 57 18.43 13.26 13.10
CA ALA A 57 19.29 14.42 13.33
C ALA A 57 20.74 14.19 12.90
N GLU A 58 21.19 12.93 12.88
CA GLU A 58 22.51 12.50 12.43
C GLU A 58 22.57 12.25 10.92
N GLY A 59 21.52 12.58 10.17
CA GLY A 59 21.45 12.43 8.71
C GLY A 59 21.24 11.01 8.20
N ARG A 60 21.02 10.03 9.08
CA ARG A 60 20.63 8.67 8.67
C ARG A 60 19.18 8.65 8.19
N GLU A 61 18.96 7.98 7.07
CA GLU A 61 17.63 7.70 6.55
C GLU A 61 16.92 6.68 7.44
N VAL A 62 15.66 6.97 7.76
CA VAL A 62 14.80 6.14 8.60
C VAL A 62 13.45 6.00 7.89
N ALA A 63 12.95 4.77 7.82
CA ALA A 63 11.58 4.52 7.40
C ALA A 63 10.67 4.64 8.63
N LEU A 64 9.65 5.49 8.54
CA LEU A 64 8.62 5.61 9.57
C LEU A 64 7.31 5.03 9.04
N GLU A 65 6.63 4.27 9.88
CA GLU A 65 5.30 3.72 9.58
C GLU A 65 4.25 4.51 10.37
N LEU A 66 3.24 5.01 9.69
CA LEU A 66 2.15 5.79 10.27
C LEU A 66 0.81 5.11 9.93
N MET A 67 -0.04 4.92 10.93
CA MET A 67 -1.37 4.35 10.74
C MET A 67 -2.41 5.42 11.06
N VAL A 68 -3.28 5.75 10.10
CA VAL A 68 -4.32 6.77 10.28
C VAL A 68 -5.70 6.21 9.94
N PRO A 69 -6.75 6.50 10.73
CA PRO A 69 -8.11 6.10 10.38
C PRO A 69 -8.52 6.58 8.98
N GLY A 70 -9.15 5.71 8.19
CA GLY A 70 -9.52 6.05 6.81
C GLY A 70 -10.45 7.26 6.69
N ASN A 71 -11.32 7.49 7.68
CA ASN A 71 -12.24 8.65 7.72
C ASN A 71 -11.53 10.00 7.93
N MET A 72 -10.25 10.00 8.31
CA MET A 72 -9.45 11.21 8.47
C MET A 72 -8.75 11.63 7.17
N VAL A 73 -8.59 10.70 6.23
CA VAL A 73 -7.93 10.95 4.94
C VAL A 73 -8.96 11.45 3.92
N ARG A 74 -8.68 12.62 3.36
CA ARG A 74 -9.50 13.26 2.32
C ARG A 74 -9.20 12.71 0.93
N MET A 75 -7.93 12.51 0.62
CA MET A 75 -7.49 12.13 -0.73
C MET A 75 -6.07 11.56 -0.69
N ILE A 76 -5.79 10.59 -1.57
CA ILE A 76 -4.46 10.02 -1.79
C ILE A 76 -4.13 10.19 -3.26
N VAL A 77 -2.98 10.81 -3.56
CA VAL A 77 -2.52 11.06 -4.92
C VAL A 77 -1.25 10.25 -5.16
N SER A 78 -1.24 9.38 -6.17
CA SER A 78 -0.02 8.71 -6.63
C SER A 78 0.67 9.53 -7.71
N ALA A 79 1.99 9.66 -7.60
CA ALA A 79 2.85 10.23 -8.64
C ALA A 79 3.68 9.15 -9.37
N ARG A 80 3.39 7.86 -9.14
CA ARG A 80 4.08 6.73 -9.80
C ARG A 80 3.54 6.50 -11.23
N SER A 81 4.44 6.34 -12.20
CA SER A 81 4.14 6.05 -13.61
C SER A 81 3.97 4.56 -13.93
N ASP A 82 4.62 3.67 -13.16
CA ASP A 82 4.86 2.28 -13.59
C ASP A 82 4.23 1.20 -12.68
N GLU A 83 3.49 1.60 -11.63
CA GLU A 83 2.79 0.67 -10.72
C GLU A 83 1.27 0.85 -10.78
N GLU A 84 0.54 -0.27 -10.65
CA GLU A 84 -0.92 -0.31 -10.64
C GLU A 84 -1.43 0.45 -9.39
N PHE A 85 -2.09 1.61 -9.56
CA PHE A 85 -2.63 2.42 -8.46
C PHE A 85 -4.12 2.16 -8.25
N GLY A 86 -4.55 1.89 -7.01
CA GLY A 86 -5.96 1.79 -6.63
C GLY A 86 -6.35 0.48 -5.93
N PHE A 87 -7.61 0.08 -6.06
CA PHE A 87 -8.15 -1.10 -5.39
C PHE A 87 -7.60 -2.38 -6.03
N TYR A 88 -6.73 -3.09 -5.32
CA TYR A 88 -6.31 -4.43 -5.71
C TYR A 88 -7.42 -5.44 -5.41
N ASN A 89 -7.75 -6.26 -6.40
CA ASN A 89 -8.44 -7.51 -6.15
C ASN A 89 -7.42 -8.55 -5.66
N ARG A 90 -7.43 -8.91 -4.38
CA ARG A 90 -6.51 -9.90 -3.78
C ARG A 90 -6.60 -11.29 -4.44
N VAL A 91 -7.67 -11.59 -5.19
CA VAL A 91 -7.77 -12.83 -5.99
C VAL A 91 -7.26 -12.72 -7.43
N LYS A 92 -6.71 -11.57 -7.85
CA LYS A 92 -5.97 -11.52 -9.12
C LYS A 92 -4.69 -12.33 -8.86
N PRO A 93 -4.49 -13.50 -9.49
CA PRO A 93 -3.23 -14.20 -9.35
C PRO A 93 -2.15 -13.18 -9.71
N LEU A 94 -1.11 -13.08 -8.88
CA LEU A 94 0.13 -12.40 -9.22
C LEU A 94 0.34 -12.66 -10.70
N ARG A 95 0.34 -11.61 -11.52
CA ARG A 95 0.75 -11.76 -12.91
C ARG A 95 2.17 -12.27 -12.77
N ALA A 96 2.33 -13.58 -12.89
CA ALA A 96 3.62 -14.20 -12.97
C ALA A 96 4.29 -13.39 -14.06
N VAL A 97 5.35 -12.68 -13.68
CA VAL A 97 6.31 -12.19 -14.64
C VAL A 97 6.80 -13.47 -15.28
N LEU A 98 6.16 -13.86 -16.38
CA LEU A 98 6.60 -14.95 -17.22
C LEU A 98 7.89 -14.40 -17.82
N GLU A 99 8.99 -14.70 -17.14
CA GLU A 99 10.28 -14.75 -17.81
C GLU A 99 10.04 -15.57 -19.09
N PRO A 100 10.37 -15.02 -20.27
CA PRO A 100 10.11 -15.72 -21.53
C PRO A 100 10.97 -16.98 -21.55
N GLY A 101 10.36 -18.13 -21.21
CA GLY A 101 11.04 -19.42 -21.19
C GLY A 101 10.45 -20.51 -20.31
N LEU A 102 9.60 -20.21 -19.33
CA LEU A 102 9.05 -21.24 -18.44
C LEU A 102 7.63 -21.65 -18.85
N ALA A 103 7.50 -22.80 -19.51
CA ALA A 103 6.21 -23.38 -19.85
C ALA A 103 5.38 -23.67 -18.58
N PRO A 104 4.05 -23.45 -18.59
CA PRO A 104 3.22 -23.74 -17.43
C PRO A 104 3.22 -25.24 -17.16
N ALA A 105 3.64 -25.63 -15.96
CA ALA A 105 3.44 -26.99 -15.48
C ALA A 105 1.93 -27.27 -15.42
N ALA A 106 1.48 -28.29 -16.15
CA ALA A 106 0.09 -28.69 -16.17
C ALA A 106 -0.38 -29.06 -14.75
N PRO A 107 -1.63 -28.72 -14.37
CA PRO A 107 -2.16 -29.10 -13.08
C PRO A 107 -2.31 -30.62 -13.05
N VAL A 108 -1.65 -31.26 -12.07
CA VAL A 108 -1.87 -32.67 -11.74
C VAL A 108 -3.30 -32.79 -11.20
N ALA A 109 -4.18 -33.39 -12.01
CA ALA A 109 -5.53 -33.72 -11.61
C ALA A 109 -5.48 -34.72 -10.44
N ALA A 110 -6.06 -34.34 -9.30
CA ALA A 110 -6.25 -35.26 -8.18
C ALA A 110 -7.22 -36.38 -8.62
N ALA A 111 -6.75 -37.63 -8.55
CA ALA A 111 -7.57 -38.81 -8.81
C ALA A 111 -8.68 -38.95 -7.74
N PRO A 112 -9.90 -39.39 -8.10
CA PRO A 112 -10.97 -39.56 -7.14
C PRO A 112 -10.71 -40.78 -6.25
N ALA A 113 -10.91 -40.61 -4.94
CA ALA A 113 -10.89 -41.70 -3.96
C ALA A 113 -12.07 -42.64 -4.22
N GLN A 114 -11.80 -43.94 -4.35
CA GLN A 114 -12.81 -44.98 -4.50
C GLN A 114 -13.43 -45.31 -3.14
N ASP A 115 -14.74 -45.11 -3.02
CA ASP A 115 -15.54 -45.55 -1.87
C ASP A 115 -15.55 -47.08 -1.75
N ALA A 116 -14.99 -47.57 -0.64
CA ALA A 116 -15.08 -48.96 -0.23
C ALA A 116 -16.47 -49.25 0.36
N LYS A 117 -17.20 -50.21 -0.23
CA LYS A 117 -18.44 -50.77 0.34
C LYS A 117 -18.18 -51.48 1.67
N PRO A 118 -19.00 -51.30 2.72
CA PRO A 118 -19.16 -52.25 3.79
C PRO A 118 -20.22 -53.30 3.42
N GLY A 119 -19.95 -54.57 3.75
CA GLY A 119 -20.85 -55.69 3.50
C GLY A 119 -21.99 -55.82 4.51
N ALA A 120 -23.05 -56.50 4.07
CA ALA A 120 -23.97 -57.33 4.85
C ALA A 120 -24.65 -58.30 3.88
#